data_AF-A0AAI7ZX85-F1
#
_entry.id   AF-A0AAI7ZX85-F1
#
_cell.length_a   1.000
_cell.length_b   1.000
_cell.length_c   1.000
_cell.angle_alpha   90.00
_cell.angle_beta   90.00
_cell.angle_gamma   90.00
#
_symmetry.space_group_name_H-M   'P 1'
#
loop_
_entity.id
_entity.type
_entity.pdbx_description
1 polymer ?
#
loop_
_entity_poly.entity_id
_entity_poly.type
_entity_poly.pdbx_seq_one_letter_code
_entity_poly.pdbx_strand_id
1 'polypeptide(L)'
;MIEFNKKRIIIGNPPFGHRGKLALNFLNKSLNEAPIVAFILPNLFKRYSIQKHIDKRAKLVLNADLEKNAFIFNERPYDVKCVFQIYMHKNIALNLKDERIIAPPKIRHNDFITYIHNNTPHTLKYFNKEKYQWDFAVVRQGFYDYNEKITNANLLIKNRQYFFIKAHSKEALMIIHKIDFNKLAHKNTQVLGFSTYDFVEEYCKLKEMHA
;
A
#
# COMPACT_ATOMS: atom_id res chain seq x y z
N MET A 1 -10.23 27.09 -22.36
CA MET A 1 -9.69 25.80 -21.87
C MET A 1 -8.79 25.22 -22.94
N ILE A 2 -7.74 24.46 -22.59
CA ILE A 2 -6.93 23.75 -23.58
C ILE A 2 -7.74 22.55 -24.09
N GLU A 3 -7.94 22.45 -25.40
CA GLU A 3 -8.67 21.34 -26.02
C GLU A 3 -7.79 20.08 -26.16
N PHE A 4 -8.41 18.91 -26.15
CA PHE A 4 -7.71 17.64 -26.36
C PHE A 4 -7.10 17.58 -27.77
N ASN A 5 -5.82 17.22 -27.87
CA ASN A 5 -5.13 17.06 -29.15
C ASN A 5 -4.46 15.68 -29.24
N LYS A 6 -4.86 14.88 -30.24
CA LYS A 6 -4.35 13.52 -30.50
C LYS A 6 -2.84 13.43 -30.80
N LYS A 7 -2.18 14.55 -31.10
CA LYS A 7 -0.74 14.63 -31.35
C LYS A 7 0.03 15.23 -30.17
N ARG A 8 -0.63 15.54 -29.05
CA ARG A 8 0.00 16.13 -27.87
C ARG A 8 0.58 15.06 -26.96
N ILE A 9 1.76 15.34 -26.42
CA ILE A 9 2.35 14.61 -25.31
C ILE A 9 2.62 15.62 -24.21
N ILE A 10 2.28 15.28 -22.97
CA ILE A 10 2.57 16.13 -21.81
C ILE A 10 3.63 15.41 -20.97
N ILE A 11 4.75 16.10 -20.72
CA ILE A 11 5.86 15.59 -19.92
C ILE A 11 6.13 16.60 -18.80
N GLY A 12 6.37 16.14 -17.57
CA GLY A 12 6.64 17.06 -16.48
C GLY A 12 6.83 16.43 -15.10
N ASN A 13 7.09 17.30 -14.14
CA ASN A 13 7.19 16.98 -12.72
C ASN A 13 6.16 17.85 -11.97
N PRO A 14 4.87 17.44 -11.91
CA PRO A 14 3.84 18.25 -11.29
C PRO A 14 4.11 18.43 -9.80
N PRO A 15 3.72 19.57 -9.20
CA PRO A 15 3.82 19.74 -7.75
C PRO A 15 3.02 18.66 -7.02
N PHE A 16 3.65 17.97 -6.06
CA PHE A 16 3.06 16.79 -5.43
C PHE A 16 1.81 17.12 -4.60
N GLY A 17 1.89 18.21 -3.81
CA GLY A 17 0.84 18.64 -2.90
C GLY A 17 0.58 17.66 -1.75
N HIS A 18 -0.35 18.01 -0.86
CA HIS A 18 -0.68 17.20 0.31
C HIS A 18 -1.20 15.81 -0.11
N ARG A 19 -0.49 14.75 0.33
CA ARG A 19 -0.78 13.34 0.03
C ARG A 19 -0.92 13.03 -1.47
N GLY A 20 -0.26 13.78 -2.35
CA GLY A 20 -0.29 13.55 -3.80
C GLY A 20 -1.55 14.06 -4.52
N LYS A 21 -2.46 14.75 -3.82
CA LYS A 21 -3.74 15.22 -4.40
C LYS A 21 -3.52 16.18 -5.57
N LEU A 22 -2.53 17.06 -5.46
CA LEU A 22 -2.27 18.05 -6.50
C LEU A 22 -1.70 17.38 -7.76
N ALA A 23 -0.72 16.49 -7.61
CA ALA A 23 -0.20 15.69 -8.72
C ALA A 23 -1.29 14.86 -9.41
N LEU A 24 -2.24 14.30 -8.65
CA LEU A 24 -3.36 13.52 -9.21
C LEU A 24 -4.28 14.41 -10.05
N ASN A 25 -4.57 15.63 -9.59
CA ASN A 25 -5.35 16.61 -10.33
C ASN A 25 -4.63 17.04 -11.61
N PHE A 26 -3.32 17.30 -11.55
CA PHE A 26 -2.51 17.59 -12.73
C PHE A 26 -2.55 16.44 -13.73
N LEU A 27 -2.33 15.20 -13.28
CA LEU A 27 -2.37 14.02 -14.15
C LEU A 27 -3.73 13.89 -14.86
N ASN A 28 -4.83 13.95 -14.13
CA ASN A 28 -6.17 13.83 -14.71
C ASN A 28 -6.50 15.02 -15.62
N LYS A 29 -6.03 16.23 -15.30
CA LYS A 29 -6.18 17.39 -16.17
C LYS A 29 -5.40 17.21 -17.47
N SER A 30 -4.15 16.77 -17.40
CA SER A 30 -3.31 16.48 -18.57
C SER A 30 -3.89 15.35 -19.43
N LEU A 31 -4.49 14.33 -18.84
CA LEU A 31 -5.18 13.25 -19.57
C LEU A 31 -6.45 13.72 -20.31
N ASN A 32 -7.03 14.86 -19.91
CA ASN A 32 -8.09 15.52 -20.67
C ASN A 32 -7.56 16.33 -21.87
N GLU A 33 -6.27 16.61 -21.92
CA GLU A 33 -5.65 17.49 -22.91
C GLU A 33 -4.74 16.72 -23.89
N ALA A 34 -4.20 15.57 -23.48
CA ALA A 34 -3.27 14.79 -24.28
C ALA A 34 -3.54 13.28 -24.18
N PRO A 35 -3.32 12.54 -25.28
CA PRO A 35 -3.39 11.07 -25.27
C PRO A 35 -2.26 10.41 -24.48
N ILE A 36 -1.12 11.07 -24.28
CA ILE A 36 0.04 10.53 -23.55
C ILE A 36 0.50 11.56 -22.51
N VAL A 37 0.66 11.12 -21.27
CA VAL A 37 1.17 11.92 -20.16
C VAL A 37 2.28 11.16 -19.44
N ALA A 38 3.47 11.73 -19.37
CA ALA A 38 4.65 11.15 -18.72
C ALA A 38 5.11 12.03 -17.56
N PHE A 39 4.87 11.57 -16.32
CA PHE A 39 5.14 12.39 -15.13
C PHE A 39 6.08 11.70 -14.13
N ILE A 40 6.90 12.52 -13.50
CA ILE A 40 7.54 12.18 -12.21
C ILE A 40 6.49 12.39 -11.12
N LEU A 41 6.17 11.33 -10.38
CA LEU A 41 5.10 11.31 -9.39
C LEU A 41 5.62 10.72 -8.08
N PRO A 42 5.05 11.09 -6.92
CA PRO A 42 5.45 10.50 -5.66
C PRO A 42 5.11 9.00 -5.61
N ASN A 43 5.89 8.21 -4.87
CA ASN A 43 5.77 6.74 -4.80
C ASN A 43 4.37 6.23 -4.40
N LEU A 44 3.52 7.08 -3.80
CA LEU A 44 2.11 6.80 -3.54
C LEU A 44 1.30 6.42 -4.80
N PHE A 45 1.72 6.84 -6.00
CA PHE A 45 1.07 6.50 -7.27
C PHE A 45 1.23 5.03 -7.68
N LYS A 46 2.11 4.26 -7.01
CA LYS A 46 2.14 2.79 -7.13
C LYS A 46 0.96 2.11 -6.44
N ARG A 47 0.22 2.82 -5.57
CA ARG A 47 -0.84 2.23 -4.73
C ARG A 47 -2.19 2.25 -5.44
N TYR A 48 -2.94 1.15 -5.33
CA TYR A 48 -4.33 1.05 -5.80
C TYR A 48 -5.20 2.22 -5.32
N SER A 49 -5.02 2.64 -4.07
CA SER A 49 -5.79 3.72 -3.46
C SER A 49 -5.69 5.05 -4.21
N ILE A 50 -4.60 5.28 -4.94
CA ILE A 50 -4.40 6.46 -5.79
C ILE A 50 -4.79 6.13 -7.22
N GLN A 51 -4.32 4.99 -7.75
CA GLN A 51 -4.59 4.60 -9.12
C GLN A 51 -6.08 4.49 -9.44
N LYS A 52 -6.93 4.10 -8.49
CA LYS A 52 -8.39 4.06 -8.69
C LYS A 52 -9.03 5.42 -9.03
N HIS A 53 -8.35 6.53 -8.72
CA HIS A 53 -8.80 7.89 -9.01
C HIS A 53 -8.22 8.48 -10.30
N ILE A 54 -7.32 7.76 -10.97
CA ILE A 54 -6.77 8.17 -12.26
C ILE A 54 -7.80 7.88 -13.35
N ASP A 55 -7.91 8.77 -14.33
CA ASP A 55 -8.84 8.66 -15.47
C ASP A 55 -8.94 7.23 -16.00
N LYS A 56 -10.16 6.70 -16.06
CA LYS A 56 -10.44 5.32 -16.48
C LYS A 56 -10.10 5.07 -17.95
N ARG A 57 -10.03 6.13 -18.76
CA ARG A 57 -9.63 6.10 -20.17
C ARG A 57 -8.13 5.90 -20.34
N ALA A 58 -7.33 6.04 -19.28
CA ALA A 58 -5.89 5.84 -19.33
C ALA A 58 -5.48 4.43 -18.86
N LYS A 59 -4.44 3.89 -19.48
CA LYS A 59 -3.65 2.75 -19.01
C LYS A 59 -2.26 3.21 -18.57
N LEU A 60 -1.70 2.58 -17.54
CA LEU A 60 -0.30 2.80 -17.14
C LEU A 60 0.56 1.89 -17.98
N VAL A 61 1.47 2.43 -18.79
CA VAL A 61 2.28 1.64 -19.74
C VAL A 61 3.76 1.60 -19.38
N LEU A 62 4.17 2.39 -18.39
CA LEU A 62 5.50 2.35 -17.81
C LEU A 62 5.41 2.79 -16.36
N ASN A 63 6.01 2.02 -15.46
CA ASN A 63 6.29 2.41 -14.09
C ASN A 63 7.76 2.14 -13.75
N ALA A 64 8.58 3.19 -13.72
CA ALA A 64 9.99 3.12 -13.34
C ALA A 64 10.23 3.79 -11.99
N ASP A 65 10.97 3.14 -11.10
CA ASP A 65 11.42 3.75 -9.85
C ASP A 65 12.54 4.76 -10.15
N LEU A 66 12.53 5.92 -9.48
CA LEU A 66 13.64 6.86 -9.56
C LEU A 66 14.76 6.45 -8.60
N GLU A 67 15.99 6.77 -8.98
CA GLU A 67 17.15 6.59 -8.14
C GLU A 67 17.08 7.43 -6.86
N LYS A 68 17.84 7.01 -5.84
CA LYS A 68 17.97 7.78 -4.61
C LYS A 68 18.61 9.13 -4.91
N ASN A 69 18.19 10.19 -4.23
CA ASN A 69 18.71 11.55 -4.43
C ASN A 69 18.54 12.09 -5.86
N ALA A 70 17.51 11.65 -6.59
CA ALA A 70 17.25 12.10 -7.97
C ALA A 70 16.85 13.59 -8.11
N PHE A 71 16.80 14.36 -7.02
CA PHE A 71 16.40 15.76 -7.03
C PHE A 71 17.44 16.64 -6.36
N ILE A 72 17.47 17.90 -6.76
CA ILE A 72 18.22 18.97 -6.10
C ILE A 72 17.20 19.92 -5.47
N PHE A 73 17.38 20.21 -4.17
CA PHE A 73 16.58 21.19 -3.45
C PHE A 73 17.51 22.08 -2.63
N ASN A 74 17.42 23.41 -2.83
CA ASN A 74 18.35 24.38 -2.24
C ASN A 74 19.83 23.97 -2.44
N GLU A 75 20.19 23.64 -3.68
CA GLU A 75 21.55 23.24 -4.09
C GLU A 75 22.09 21.96 -3.43
N ARG A 76 21.23 21.21 -2.74
CA ARG A 76 21.60 19.95 -2.08
C ARG A 76 20.84 18.77 -2.68
N PRO A 77 21.45 17.58 -2.74
CA PRO A 77 20.73 16.36 -3.07
C PRO A 77 19.55 16.17 -2.12
N TYR A 78 18.38 15.87 -2.68
CA TYR A 78 17.14 15.72 -1.94
C TYR A 78 16.49 14.38 -2.25
N ASP A 79 16.32 13.57 -1.21
CA ASP A 79 15.79 12.22 -1.35
C ASP A 79 14.28 12.20 -1.14
N VAL A 80 13.54 12.04 -2.23
CA VAL A 80 12.10 11.77 -2.20
C VAL A 80 11.81 10.58 -3.08
N LYS A 81 11.18 9.55 -2.48
CA LYS A 81 10.75 8.36 -3.22
C LYS A 81 9.72 8.75 -4.29
N CYS A 82 10.14 8.68 -5.54
CA CYS A 82 9.34 9.01 -6.72
C CYS A 82 9.36 7.87 -7.73
N VAL A 83 8.42 7.92 -8.66
CA VAL A 83 8.31 7.06 -9.82
C VAL A 83 8.14 7.90 -11.08
N PHE A 84 8.71 7.45 -12.19
CA PHE A 84 8.42 7.97 -13.51
C PHE A 84 7.37 7.07 -14.14
N GLN A 85 6.21 7.65 -14.46
CA GLN A 85 5.07 6.92 -14.99
C GLN A 85 4.59 7.50 -16.31
N ILE A 86 4.30 6.62 -17.27
CA ILE A 86 3.67 6.98 -18.53
C ILE A 86 2.24 6.44 -18.54
N TYR A 87 1.29 7.36 -18.65
CA TYR A 87 -0.12 7.06 -18.86
C TYR A 87 -0.49 7.33 -20.31
N MET A 88 -1.23 6.39 -20.89
CA MET A 88 -1.64 6.44 -22.28
C MET A 88 -3.13 6.18 -22.40
N HIS A 89 -3.82 6.96 -23.23
CA HIS A 89 -5.24 6.76 -23.50
C HIS A 89 -5.47 5.41 -24.20
N LYS A 90 -6.50 4.66 -23.77
CA LYS A 90 -6.79 3.28 -24.20
C LYS A 90 -7.18 3.14 -25.68
N ASN A 91 -7.56 4.24 -26.33
CA ASN A 91 -7.90 4.28 -27.75
C ASN A 91 -6.67 4.41 -28.67
N ILE A 92 -5.46 4.58 -28.11
CA ILE A 92 -4.24 4.52 -28.92
C ILE A 92 -3.99 3.07 -29.31
N ALA A 93 -3.87 2.83 -30.62
CA ALA A 93 -3.65 1.52 -31.23
C ALA A 93 -2.20 1.01 -31.02
N LEU A 94 -1.75 1.01 -29.77
CA LEU A 94 -0.48 0.43 -29.32
C LEU A 94 -0.78 -0.67 -28.31
N ASN A 95 -0.31 -1.88 -28.59
CA ASN A 95 -0.50 -3.07 -27.77
C ASN A 95 0.46 -3.10 -26.56
N LEU A 96 0.38 -2.07 -25.72
CA LEU A 96 1.09 -2.00 -24.44
C LEU A 96 0.20 -2.50 -23.30
N LYS A 97 0.76 -3.35 -22.44
CA LYS A 97 0.11 -3.85 -21.21
C LYS A 97 -0.29 -2.69 -20.31
N ASP A 98 -1.46 -2.79 -19.68
CA ASP A 98 -1.86 -1.89 -18.60
C ASP A 98 -1.28 -2.43 -17.28
N GLU A 99 -0.31 -1.72 -16.71
CA GLU A 99 0.33 -2.03 -15.43
C GLU A 99 -0.47 -1.53 -14.21
N ARG A 100 -1.65 -0.94 -14.42
CA ARG A 100 -2.50 -0.51 -13.30
C ARG A 100 -2.93 -1.69 -12.44
N ILE A 101 -3.02 -1.44 -11.14
CA ILE A 101 -3.63 -2.36 -10.19
C ILE A 101 -5.15 -2.29 -10.39
N ILE A 102 -5.73 -3.39 -10.88
CA ILE A 102 -7.14 -3.44 -11.31
C ILE A 102 -8.09 -3.64 -10.11
N ALA A 103 -7.65 -4.37 -9.09
CA ALA A 103 -8.47 -4.71 -7.94
C ALA A 103 -7.84 -4.20 -6.63
N PRO A 104 -8.65 -3.82 -5.63
CA PRO A 104 -8.12 -3.50 -4.31
C PRO A 104 -7.40 -4.72 -3.73
N PRO A 105 -6.30 -4.51 -2.97
CA PRO A 105 -5.66 -5.60 -2.25
C PRO A 105 -6.66 -6.27 -1.31
N LYS A 106 -6.65 -7.60 -1.27
CA LYS A 106 -7.50 -8.37 -0.36
C LYS A 106 -6.98 -8.17 1.07
N ILE A 107 -7.81 -7.56 1.92
CA ILE A 107 -7.50 -7.27 3.33
C ILE A 107 -8.46 -7.99 4.30
N ARG A 108 -9.32 -8.87 3.77
CA ARG A 108 -10.28 -9.66 4.53
C ARG A 108 -10.20 -11.11 4.06
N HIS A 109 -10.45 -12.02 4.98
CA HIS A 109 -10.55 -13.45 4.72
C HIS A 109 -11.67 -14.03 5.59
N ASN A 110 -12.33 -15.10 5.14
CA ASN A 110 -13.45 -15.68 5.90
C ASN A 110 -13.00 -16.47 7.13
N ASP A 111 -11.72 -16.85 7.18
CA ASP A 111 -11.17 -17.71 8.23
C ASP A 111 -10.73 -16.95 9.50
N PHE A 112 -10.71 -15.62 9.46
CA PHE A 112 -10.29 -14.79 10.58
C PHE A 112 -10.80 -13.36 10.48
N ILE A 113 -10.77 -12.66 11.61
CA ILE A 113 -10.90 -11.22 11.69
C ILE A 113 -9.66 -10.62 12.35
N THR A 114 -9.26 -9.45 11.88
CA THR A 114 -8.09 -8.72 12.39
C THR A 114 -8.48 -7.36 12.92
N TYR A 115 -7.84 -6.92 14.00
CA TYR A 115 -7.97 -5.57 14.53
C TYR A 115 -6.61 -4.88 14.54
N ILE A 116 -6.61 -3.55 14.39
CA ILE A 116 -5.37 -2.77 14.33
C ILE A 116 -5.42 -1.66 15.37
N HIS A 117 -4.36 -1.60 16.17
CA HIS A 117 -4.04 -0.43 16.98
C HIS A 117 -2.84 0.30 16.38
N ASN A 118 -3.07 1.53 15.89
CA ASN A 118 -2.05 2.37 15.27
C ASN A 118 -1.59 3.49 16.21
N ASN A 119 -1.48 3.20 17.51
CA ASN A 119 -1.17 4.21 18.53
C ASN A 119 -2.13 5.43 18.46
N THR A 120 -3.43 5.15 18.36
CA THR A 120 -4.48 6.19 18.37
C THR A 120 -5.50 5.91 19.47
N PRO A 121 -6.04 6.94 20.16
CA PRO A 121 -6.97 6.73 21.28
C PRO A 121 -8.17 5.86 20.93
N HIS A 122 -8.77 6.07 19.76
CA HIS A 122 -9.93 5.30 19.30
C HIS A 122 -9.66 3.79 19.14
N THR A 123 -8.42 3.39 18.88
CA THR A 123 -8.08 1.97 18.67
C THR A 123 -7.65 1.26 19.96
N LEU A 124 -7.55 1.96 21.09
CA LEU A 124 -7.30 1.35 22.40
C LEU A 124 -8.40 0.38 22.83
N LYS A 125 -9.61 0.53 22.28
CA LYS A 125 -10.72 -0.40 22.52
C LYS A 125 -10.35 -1.87 22.26
N TYR A 126 -9.46 -2.14 21.31
CA TYR A 126 -9.05 -3.50 20.95
C TYR A 126 -8.20 -4.20 22.04
N PHE A 127 -7.72 -3.47 23.05
CA PHE A 127 -7.04 -4.04 24.21
C PHE A 127 -8.00 -4.83 25.11
N ASN A 128 -9.31 -4.58 25.01
CA ASN A 128 -10.32 -5.35 25.73
C ASN A 128 -10.47 -6.75 25.09
N LYS A 129 -9.68 -7.72 25.57
CA LYS A 129 -9.69 -9.10 25.06
C LYS A 129 -11.03 -9.80 25.30
N GLU A 130 -11.72 -9.53 26.40
CA GLU A 130 -13.04 -10.13 26.67
C GLU A 130 -14.06 -9.75 25.59
N LYS A 131 -14.06 -8.48 25.18
CA LYS A 131 -14.96 -7.98 24.13
C LYS A 131 -14.58 -8.44 22.73
N TYR A 132 -13.30 -8.40 22.39
CA TYR A 132 -12.85 -8.65 21.02
C TYR A 132 -12.43 -10.10 20.76
N GLN A 133 -12.16 -10.87 21.82
CA GLN A 133 -11.86 -12.30 21.79
C GLN A 133 -10.80 -12.69 20.76
N TRP A 134 -9.75 -11.87 20.62
CA TRP A 134 -8.61 -12.21 19.77
C TRP A 134 -7.76 -13.31 20.42
N ASP A 135 -7.17 -14.18 19.58
CA ASP A 135 -6.32 -15.29 20.02
C ASP A 135 -5.00 -14.75 20.57
N PHE A 136 -4.31 -13.96 19.75
CA PHE A 136 -3.08 -13.26 20.12
C PHE A 136 -2.93 -11.94 19.35
N ALA A 137 -2.03 -11.10 19.84
CA ALA A 137 -1.56 -9.90 19.17
C ALA A 137 -0.07 -10.03 18.84
N VAL A 138 0.35 -9.38 17.76
CA VAL A 138 1.77 -9.15 17.44
C VAL A 138 2.00 -7.66 17.27
N VAL A 139 3.24 -7.21 17.48
CA VAL A 139 3.64 -5.85 17.11
C VAL A 139 3.47 -5.66 15.59
N ARG A 140 3.05 -4.45 15.19
CA ARG A 140 2.73 -4.14 13.79
C ARG A 140 3.79 -3.29 13.10
N GLN A 141 4.46 -2.41 13.84
CA GLN A 141 5.43 -1.47 13.31
C GLN A 141 6.44 -1.07 14.39
N GLY A 142 7.70 -0.89 13.99
CA GLY A 142 8.84 -0.55 14.86
C GLY A 142 9.91 -1.64 14.89
N PHE A 143 10.91 -1.48 15.75
CA PHE A 143 12.03 -2.42 15.87
C PHE A 143 11.80 -3.35 17.06
N TYR A 144 11.15 -4.48 16.81
CA TYR A 144 10.73 -5.46 17.80
C TYR A 144 10.84 -6.88 17.22
N ASP A 145 10.69 -7.91 18.07
CA ASP A 145 10.41 -9.26 17.59
C ASP A 145 8.93 -9.38 17.22
N TYR A 146 8.66 -9.62 15.94
CA TYR A 146 7.30 -9.76 15.42
C TYR A 146 6.71 -11.14 15.66
N ASN A 147 7.54 -12.14 15.97
CA ASN A 147 7.08 -13.50 16.28
C ASN A 147 6.59 -13.66 17.72
N GLU A 148 6.78 -12.64 18.58
CA GLU A 148 6.22 -12.58 19.93
C GLU A 148 4.69 -12.50 19.89
N LYS A 149 4.03 -13.62 20.19
CA LYS A 149 2.57 -13.73 20.24
C LYS A 149 2.07 -13.39 21.63
N ILE A 150 1.53 -12.18 21.78
CA ILE A 150 0.97 -11.70 23.06
C ILE A 150 -0.45 -12.23 23.22
N THR A 151 -0.64 -13.14 24.18
CA THR A 151 -1.96 -13.71 24.51
C THR A 151 -2.62 -13.02 25.71
N ASN A 152 -1.85 -12.42 26.61
CA ASN A 152 -2.35 -11.69 27.77
C ASN A 152 -2.45 -10.19 27.48
N ALA A 153 -3.65 -9.62 27.58
CA ALA A 153 -3.90 -8.21 27.32
C ALA A 153 -3.11 -7.26 28.26
N ASN A 154 -2.76 -7.73 29.47
CA ASN A 154 -2.00 -6.93 30.44
C ASN A 154 -0.54 -6.69 30.02
N LEU A 155 -0.03 -7.44 29.02
CA LEU A 155 1.32 -7.24 28.47
C LEU A 155 1.36 -6.20 27.34
N LEU A 156 0.20 -5.68 26.91
CA LEU A 156 0.14 -4.70 25.83
C LEU A 156 0.54 -3.30 26.31
N ILE A 157 1.33 -2.60 25.51
CA ILE A 157 1.81 -1.24 25.80
C ILE A 157 1.09 -0.22 24.92
N LYS A 158 0.41 0.75 25.54
CA LYS A 158 -0.49 1.70 24.87
C LYS A 158 0.15 2.56 23.77
N ASN A 159 1.45 2.80 23.83
CA ASN A 159 2.18 3.61 22.84
C ASN A 159 2.85 2.77 21.74
N ARG A 160 2.56 1.47 21.65
CA ARG A 160 3.01 0.57 20.58
C ARG A 160 1.88 0.30 19.59
N GLN A 161 2.24 -0.08 18.37
CA GLN A 161 1.25 -0.50 17.37
C GLN A 161 1.09 -2.01 17.37
N TYR A 162 -0.16 -2.49 17.35
CA TYR A 162 -0.47 -3.92 17.41
C TYR A 162 -1.39 -4.36 16.27
N PHE A 163 -1.21 -5.61 15.87
CA PHE A 163 -2.05 -6.37 14.96
C PHE A 163 -2.66 -7.54 15.75
N PHE A 164 -3.96 -7.47 15.99
CA PHE A 164 -4.71 -8.50 16.72
C PHE A 164 -5.36 -9.45 15.74
N ILE A 165 -5.31 -10.75 16.03
CA ILE A 165 -5.85 -11.79 15.17
C ILE A 165 -6.85 -12.63 15.96
N LYS A 166 -8.03 -12.87 15.37
CA LYS A 166 -9.02 -13.83 15.83
C LYS A 166 -9.32 -14.79 14.69
N ALA A 167 -8.88 -16.03 14.79
CA ALA A 167 -9.23 -17.11 13.88
C ALA A 167 -10.68 -17.56 14.14
N HIS A 168 -11.34 -18.03 13.08
CA HIS A 168 -12.69 -18.59 13.15
C HIS A 168 -12.69 -20.12 13.27
N SER A 169 -11.55 -20.78 13.07
CA SER A 169 -11.39 -22.22 13.22
C SER A 169 -10.00 -22.61 13.76
N LYS A 170 -9.87 -23.84 14.26
CA LYS A 170 -8.58 -24.36 14.75
C LYS A 170 -7.57 -24.52 13.61
N GLU A 171 -8.05 -24.93 12.43
CA GLU A 171 -7.25 -25.10 11.23
C GLU A 171 -6.67 -23.75 10.78
N ALA A 172 -7.50 -22.71 10.74
CA ALA A 172 -7.07 -21.36 10.43
C ALA A 172 -6.01 -20.86 11.43
N LEU A 173 -6.24 -21.09 12.72
CA LEU A 173 -5.29 -20.73 13.77
C LEU A 173 -3.96 -21.47 13.57
N MET A 174 -3.97 -22.77 13.28
CA MET A 174 -2.76 -23.55 13.00
C MET A 174 -1.97 -22.99 11.82
N ILE A 175 -2.63 -22.62 10.72
CA ILE A 175 -1.97 -22.00 9.56
C ILE A 175 -1.38 -20.64 9.94
N ILE A 176 -2.15 -19.80 10.64
CA ILE A 176 -1.69 -18.49 11.11
C ILE A 176 -0.45 -18.62 12.02
N HIS A 177 -0.39 -19.64 12.86
CA HIS A 177 0.77 -19.88 13.73
C HIS A 177 2.06 -20.18 12.97
N LYS A 178 1.98 -20.66 11.73
CA LYS A 178 3.13 -20.91 10.85
C LYS A 178 3.67 -19.67 10.16
N ILE A 179 2.95 -18.55 10.22
CA ILE A 179 3.43 -17.29 9.64
C ILE A 179 4.65 -16.82 10.42
N ASP A 180 5.75 -16.59 9.71
CA ASP A 180 6.92 -15.87 10.21
C ASP A 180 6.69 -14.35 10.07
N PHE A 181 6.26 -13.73 11.15
CA PHE A 181 5.95 -12.31 11.19
C PHE A 181 7.21 -11.44 11.12
N ASN A 182 8.38 -11.95 11.52
CA ASN A 182 9.64 -11.24 11.32
C ASN A 182 9.93 -11.11 9.83
N LYS A 183 9.89 -12.22 9.09
CA LYS A 183 10.03 -12.20 7.63
C LYS A 183 8.99 -11.29 6.97
N LEU A 184 7.75 -11.31 7.46
CA LEU A 184 6.68 -10.46 6.94
C LEU A 184 6.97 -8.96 7.14
N ALA A 185 7.49 -8.56 8.31
CA ALA A 185 7.78 -7.18 8.67
C ALA A 185 8.96 -6.56 7.90
N HIS A 186 9.89 -7.39 7.40
CA HIS A 186 11.07 -6.93 6.65
C HIS A 186 10.80 -6.62 5.18
N LYS A 187 9.57 -6.79 4.67
CA LYS A 187 9.18 -6.39 3.32
C LYS A 187 9.29 -4.86 3.09
N ASN A 188 9.25 -4.03 4.14
CA ASN A 188 9.33 -2.57 4.06
C ASN A 188 10.69 -2.05 4.53
N THR A 189 11.31 -1.14 3.77
CA THR A 189 12.75 -0.82 3.90
C THR A 189 13.14 0.31 4.87
N GLN A 190 12.21 1.13 5.37
CA GLN A 190 12.55 2.27 6.24
C GLN A 190 12.15 2.07 7.71
N VAL A 191 10.98 1.47 7.94
CA VAL A 191 10.50 1.09 9.26
C VAL A 191 9.91 -0.29 9.11
N LEU A 192 10.41 -1.24 9.90
CA LEU A 192 9.90 -2.60 9.90
C LEU A 192 8.41 -2.58 10.25
N GLY A 193 7.67 -3.46 9.59
CA GLY A 193 6.24 -3.62 9.80
C GLY A 193 5.53 -4.15 8.56
N PHE A 194 4.29 -4.57 8.77
CA PHE A 194 3.49 -5.21 7.73
C PHE A 194 2.06 -4.65 7.71
N SER A 195 1.40 -4.82 6.57
CA SER A 195 0.00 -4.45 6.35
C SER A 195 -0.93 -5.66 6.48
N THR A 196 -2.23 -5.41 6.64
CA THR A 196 -3.24 -6.49 6.58
C THR A 196 -3.18 -7.25 5.25
N TYR A 197 -2.83 -6.56 4.14
CA TYR A 197 -2.64 -7.22 2.86
C TYR A 197 -1.49 -8.23 2.90
N ASP A 198 -0.34 -7.84 3.45
CA ASP A 198 0.82 -8.74 3.58
C ASP A 198 0.45 -9.99 4.38
N PHE A 199 -0.27 -9.81 5.49
CA PHE A 199 -0.76 -10.91 6.33
C PHE A 199 -1.73 -11.84 5.59
N VAL A 200 -2.74 -11.28 4.91
CA VAL A 200 -3.72 -12.08 4.14
C VAL A 200 -3.04 -12.81 2.99
N GLU A 201 -2.11 -12.18 2.28
CA GLU A 201 -1.34 -12.79 1.20
C GLU A 201 -0.52 -13.98 1.71
N GLU A 202 0.19 -13.82 2.83
CA GLU A 202 1.00 -14.90 3.42
C GLU A 202 0.12 -16.04 3.94
N TYR A 203 -1.01 -15.72 4.56
CA TYR A 203 -1.98 -16.73 4.98
C TYR A 203 -2.50 -17.56 3.81
N CYS A 204 -2.92 -16.91 2.71
CA CYS A 204 -3.42 -17.62 1.54
C CYS A 204 -2.37 -18.57 0.95
N LYS A 205 -1.10 -18.13 0.85
CA LYS A 205 0.01 -18.98 0.39
C LYS A 205 0.18 -20.23 1.27
N LEU A 206 0.20 -20.05 2.59
CA LEU A 206 0.34 -21.17 3.52
C LEU A 206 -0.89 -22.09 3.50
N LYS A 207 -2.09 -21.53 3.33
CA LYS A 207 -3.33 -22.30 3.22
C LYS A 207 -3.35 -23.17 1.96
N GLU A 208 -2.88 -22.66 0.83
CA GLU A 208 -2.74 -23.42 -0.42
C GLU A 208 -1.75 -24.58 -0.29
N MET A 209 -0.66 -24.40 0.46
CA MET A 209 0.31 -25.48 0.74
C MET A 209 -0.20 -26.52 1.74
N HIS A 210 -1.27 -26.20 2.46
CA HIS A 210 -1.88 -27.04 3.50
C HIS A 210 -3.08 -27.86 3.01
N ALA A 211 -3.63 -27.48 1.85
CA ALA A 211 -4.75 -28.15 1.18
C ALA A 211 -4.23 -29.31 0.32
#